data_AF-A0A093HXX4-F1
#
_entry.id   AF-A0A093HXX4-F1
#
_cell.length_a   1.000
_cell.length_b   1.000
_cell.length_c   1.000
_cell.angle_alpha   90.00
_cell.angle_beta   90.00
_cell.angle_gamma   90.00
#
_symmetry.space_group_name_H-M   'P 1'
#
loop_
_entity.id
_entity.type
_entity.pdbx_description
1 polymer ?
#
loop_
_entity_poly.entity_id
_entity_poly.type
_entity_poly.pdbx_seq_one_letter_code
_entity_poly.pdbx_strand_id
1 'polypeptide(L)'
;QAVEKQLKICGFKRNMDVLVLYLAGQGLRSIPSLSRFHRLRYLWINNNKIQDLTFLVKNHCLTEVYLNNNELTDISGALKHLCALQILLLHNNQLKNLGKTVKELKGMISLQTLNLFHNPLAQDPGYRLYVIYFLPSVQLLDRKPVTQRERESALHVYNHERSCVVQSIAFGKRINTPLVTRKGSSRCTQPARRLMRSGCEFGNHTNKVPFENPADAVFLRAMTRSIMEFSSVDWNKVSTCQERRLESKAEEPHETLTVKFR
;
A
#
# COMPACT_ATOMS: atom_id res chain seq x y z
N GLN A 1 -19.92 -19.66 33.06
CA GLN A 1 -19.09 -19.80 34.28
C GLN A 1 -17.78 -19.03 34.24
N ALA A 2 -16.83 -19.29 33.34
CA ALA A 2 -15.53 -18.58 33.25
C ALA A 2 -15.65 -17.04 33.18
N VAL A 3 -16.46 -16.55 32.21
CA VAL A 3 -16.74 -15.12 32.04
C VAL A 3 -17.38 -14.52 33.30
N GLU A 4 -18.37 -15.19 33.89
CA GLU A 4 -19.07 -14.70 35.08
C GLU A 4 -18.17 -14.67 36.32
N LYS A 5 -17.29 -15.66 36.48
CA LYS A 5 -16.27 -15.65 37.53
C LYS A 5 -15.38 -14.43 37.37
N GLN A 6 -14.92 -14.14 36.15
CA GLN A 6 -14.10 -12.96 35.90
C GLN A 6 -14.85 -11.66 36.18
N LEU A 7 -16.11 -11.54 35.76
CA LEU A 7 -16.92 -10.36 36.05
C LEU A 7 -17.11 -10.14 37.56
N LYS A 8 -17.28 -11.22 38.33
CA LYS A 8 -17.35 -11.17 39.80
C LYS A 8 -16.03 -10.70 40.41
N ILE A 9 -14.90 -11.22 39.94
CA ILE A 9 -13.56 -10.82 40.40
C ILE A 9 -13.30 -9.33 40.11
N CYS A 10 -13.68 -8.86 38.92
CA CYS A 10 -13.49 -7.46 38.53
C CYS A 10 -14.55 -6.50 39.10
N GLY A 11 -15.57 -7.00 39.81
CA GLY A 11 -16.58 -6.16 40.46
C GLY A 11 -17.45 -5.33 39.50
N PHE A 12 -17.60 -5.74 38.23
CA PHE A 12 -18.37 -4.98 37.25
C PHE A 12 -19.86 -5.01 37.57
N LYS A 13 -20.45 -3.84 37.80
CA LYS A 13 -21.89 -3.67 38.09
C LYS A 13 -22.78 -3.75 36.84
N ARG A 14 -22.23 -3.39 35.67
CA ARG A 14 -22.95 -3.40 34.38
C ARG A 14 -22.05 -3.95 33.28
N ASN A 15 -22.62 -4.78 32.40
CA ASN A 15 -21.89 -5.36 31.25
C ASN A 15 -21.35 -4.28 30.29
N MET A 16 -21.97 -3.10 30.25
CA MET A 16 -21.57 -1.98 29.39
C MET A 16 -20.23 -1.36 29.78
N ASP A 17 -19.79 -1.51 31.03
CA ASP A 17 -18.58 -0.87 31.56
C ASP A 17 -17.33 -1.77 31.43
N VAL A 18 -17.50 -2.99 30.90
CA VAL A 18 -16.41 -3.96 30.78
C VAL A 18 -15.52 -3.58 29.59
N LEU A 19 -14.36 -3.02 29.92
CA LEU A 19 -13.32 -2.66 28.93
C LEU A 19 -12.31 -3.78 28.69
N VAL A 20 -12.07 -4.59 29.73
CA VAL A 20 -11.02 -5.62 29.75
C VAL A 20 -11.60 -6.94 30.23
N LEU A 21 -11.26 -8.03 29.54
CA LEU A 21 -11.68 -9.38 29.93
C LEU A 21 -10.47 -10.32 29.94
N TYR A 22 -10.20 -10.92 31.10
CA TYR A 22 -9.14 -11.89 31.30
C TYR A 22 -9.70 -13.31 31.43
N LEU A 23 -9.37 -14.17 30.48
CA LEU A 23 -9.80 -15.57 30.40
C LEU A 23 -8.61 -16.51 30.12
N ALA A 24 -7.40 -16.08 30.44
CA ALA A 24 -6.19 -16.84 30.16
C ALA A 24 -6.09 -18.13 31.00
N GLY A 25 -5.59 -19.22 30.41
CA GLY A 25 -5.18 -20.42 31.16
C GLY A 25 -6.33 -21.25 31.77
N GLN A 26 -7.56 -21.11 31.27
CA GLN A 26 -8.74 -21.78 31.83
C GLN A 26 -9.12 -23.08 31.10
N GLY A 27 -8.33 -23.51 30.11
CA GLY A 27 -8.59 -24.71 29.33
C GLY A 27 -9.88 -24.65 28.52
N LEU A 28 -10.33 -23.44 28.15
CA LEU A 28 -11.61 -23.22 27.48
C LEU A 28 -11.55 -23.76 26.05
N ARG A 29 -12.56 -24.55 25.66
CA ARG A 29 -12.76 -24.97 24.26
C ARG A 29 -13.65 -24.02 23.49
N SER A 30 -14.64 -23.44 24.16
CA SER A 30 -15.58 -22.47 23.59
C SER A 30 -15.92 -21.39 24.62
N ILE A 31 -16.27 -20.22 24.10
CA ILE A 31 -16.69 -19.06 24.89
C ILE A 31 -18.10 -18.67 24.45
N PRO A 32 -19.02 -18.37 25.37
CA PRO A 32 -20.32 -17.85 25.00
C PRO A 32 -20.18 -16.48 24.33
N SER A 33 -21.14 -16.11 23.49
CA SER A 33 -21.07 -14.83 22.77
C SER A 33 -20.78 -13.63 23.68
N LEU A 34 -19.78 -12.85 23.29
CA LEU A 34 -19.33 -11.62 23.96
C LEU A 34 -20.05 -10.37 23.42
N SER A 35 -21.11 -10.54 22.61
CA SER A 35 -21.87 -9.42 22.02
C SER A 35 -22.45 -8.45 23.06
N ARG A 36 -22.62 -8.89 24.33
CA ARG A 36 -23.11 -8.04 25.42
C ARG A 36 -22.11 -6.96 25.88
N PHE A 37 -20.82 -7.10 25.52
CA PHE A 37 -19.74 -6.20 25.94
C PHE A 37 -19.39 -5.23 24.79
N HIS A 38 -20.22 -4.21 24.60
CA HIS A 38 -20.08 -3.27 23.48
C HIS A 38 -18.83 -2.39 23.56
N ARG A 39 -18.31 -2.14 24.76
CA ARG A 39 -17.13 -1.29 25.00
C ARG A 39 -15.84 -2.10 25.22
N LEU A 40 -15.85 -3.41 24.97
CA LEU A 40 -14.69 -4.26 25.18
C LEU A 40 -13.56 -3.83 24.24
N ARG A 41 -12.40 -3.53 24.83
CA ARG A 41 -11.18 -3.09 24.11
C ARG A 41 -10.06 -4.12 24.18
N TYR A 42 -9.90 -4.76 25.33
CA TYR A 42 -8.79 -5.67 25.61
C TYR A 42 -9.31 -7.06 25.95
N LEU A 43 -8.87 -8.06 25.21
CA LEU A 43 -9.34 -9.42 25.37
C LEU A 43 -8.17 -10.41 25.47
N TRP A 44 -8.04 -11.03 26.63
CA TRP A 44 -6.98 -11.98 26.95
C TRP A 44 -7.55 -13.39 27.03
N ILE A 45 -7.24 -14.22 26.03
CA ILE A 45 -7.72 -15.61 25.97
C ILE A 45 -6.57 -16.55 25.60
N ASN A 46 -5.35 -16.18 25.97
CA ASN A 46 -4.17 -16.99 25.74
C ASN A 46 -4.17 -18.27 26.58
N ASN A 47 -3.46 -19.30 26.12
CA ASN A 47 -3.29 -20.58 26.81
C ASN A 47 -4.63 -21.30 27.06
N ASN A 48 -5.47 -21.39 26.04
CA ASN A 48 -6.71 -22.17 26.09
C ASN A 48 -6.71 -23.22 24.96
N LYS A 49 -7.85 -23.87 24.71
CA LYS A 49 -8.02 -24.89 23.67
C LYS A 49 -9.08 -24.47 22.66
N ILE A 50 -9.10 -23.18 22.33
CA ILE A 50 -10.14 -22.59 21.48
C ILE A 50 -9.87 -22.95 20.04
N GLN A 51 -10.92 -23.40 19.36
CA GLN A 51 -10.87 -23.76 17.93
C GLN A 51 -11.61 -22.74 17.06
N ASP A 52 -12.66 -22.11 17.60
CA ASP A 52 -13.51 -21.16 16.87
C ASP A 52 -13.59 -19.79 17.54
N LEU A 53 -13.75 -18.74 16.73
CA LEU A 53 -13.84 -17.33 17.18
C LEU A 53 -15.26 -16.74 17.05
N THR A 54 -16.29 -17.58 16.99
CA THR A 54 -17.70 -17.18 16.82
C THR A 54 -18.24 -16.28 17.94
N PHE A 55 -17.54 -16.20 19.07
CA PHE A 55 -17.95 -15.37 20.21
C PHE A 55 -17.64 -13.88 20.06
N LEU A 56 -16.81 -13.47 19.08
CA LEU A 56 -16.40 -12.08 18.85
C LEU A 56 -17.40 -11.25 18.03
N VAL A 57 -18.57 -11.83 17.73
CA VAL A 57 -19.60 -11.20 16.91
C VAL A 57 -20.07 -9.90 17.57
N LYS A 58 -19.96 -8.79 16.83
CA LYS A 58 -20.35 -7.40 17.23
C LYS A 58 -19.42 -6.66 18.20
N ASN A 59 -18.21 -7.15 18.49
CA ASN A 59 -17.24 -6.43 19.34
C ASN A 59 -16.35 -5.45 18.54
N HIS A 60 -16.95 -4.42 17.93
CA HIS A 60 -16.25 -3.49 17.03
C HIS A 60 -15.16 -2.63 17.70
N CYS A 61 -15.23 -2.45 19.02
CA CYS A 61 -14.31 -1.60 19.79
C CYS A 61 -13.03 -2.33 20.25
N LEU A 62 -12.84 -3.61 19.89
CA LEU A 62 -11.64 -4.35 20.27
C LEU A 62 -10.39 -3.72 19.63
N THR A 63 -9.42 -3.39 20.49
CA THR A 63 -8.12 -2.84 20.11
C THR A 63 -7.02 -3.88 20.24
N GLU A 64 -7.10 -4.76 21.24
CA GLU A 64 -6.09 -5.78 21.49
C GLU A 64 -6.71 -7.14 21.78
N VAL A 65 -6.25 -8.15 21.05
CA VAL A 65 -6.73 -9.53 21.18
C VAL A 65 -5.54 -10.49 21.29
N TYR A 66 -5.49 -11.19 22.42
CA TYR A 66 -4.46 -12.18 22.73
C TYR A 66 -5.06 -13.58 22.64
N LEU A 67 -4.76 -14.28 21.53
CA LEU A 67 -5.26 -15.62 21.20
C LEU A 67 -4.12 -16.65 21.04
N ASN A 68 -2.94 -16.34 21.55
CA ASN A 68 -1.79 -17.22 21.45
C ASN A 68 -1.93 -18.48 22.31
N ASN A 69 -1.25 -19.55 21.88
CA ASN A 69 -1.34 -20.88 22.52
C ASN A 69 -2.80 -21.36 22.61
N ASN A 70 -3.43 -21.48 21.44
CA ASN A 70 -4.77 -22.06 21.27
C ASN A 70 -4.72 -23.11 20.15
N GLU A 71 -5.87 -23.67 19.79
CA GLU A 71 -5.99 -24.71 18.76
C GLU A 71 -6.73 -24.18 17.52
N LEU A 72 -6.59 -22.89 17.21
CA LEU A 72 -7.32 -22.25 16.11
C LEU A 72 -6.87 -22.82 14.76
N THR A 73 -7.80 -23.37 14.00
CA THR A 73 -7.55 -23.90 12.64
C THR A 73 -7.98 -22.93 11.55
N ASP A 74 -9.00 -22.12 11.81
CA ASP A 74 -9.51 -21.10 10.89
C ASP A 74 -9.95 -19.85 11.68
N ILE A 75 -9.83 -18.69 11.04
CA ILE A 75 -10.28 -17.39 11.55
C ILE A 75 -11.28 -16.71 10.61
N SER A 76 -11.61 -17.36 9.49
CA SER A 76 -12.46 -16.82 8.43
C SER A 76 -13.85 -16.45 8.96
N GLY A 77 -14.31 -15.23 8.63
CA GLY A 77 -15.62 -14.71 9.00
C GLY A 77 -15.76 -14.21 10.44
N ALA A 78 -14.74 -14.33 11.28
CA ALA A 78 -14.82 -13.99 12.71
C ALA A 78 -14.18 -12.63 13.08
N LEU A 79 -13.31 -12.08 12.24
CA LEU A 79 -12.49 -10.90 12.60
C LEU A 79 -12.69 -9.70 11.66
N LYS A 80 -13.33 -9.89 10.50
CA LYS A 80 -13.52 -8.87 9.47
C LYS A 80 -14.13 -7.56 9.98
N HIS A 81 -14.98 -7.61 11.02
CA HIS A 81 -15.66 -6.43 11.59
C HIS A 81 -14.86 -5.67 12.65
N LEU A 82 -13.66 -6.14 13.02
CA LEU A 82 -12.81 -5.56 14.04
C LEU A 82 -11.91 -4.45 13.47
N CYS A 83 -12.52 -3.37 12.97
CA CYS A 83 -11.79 -2.29 12.27
C CYS A 83 -10.82 -1.51 13.18
N ALA A 84 -11.05 -1.52 14.49
CA ALA A 84 -10.24 -0.82 15.49
C ALA A 84 -9.06 -1.65 16.05
N LEU A 85 -8.90 -2.90 15.59
CA LEU A 85 -7.90 -3.81 16.13
C LEU A 85 -6.49 -3.34 15.74
N GLN A 86 -5.62 -3.19 16.74
CA GLN A 86 -4.24 -2.74 16.60
C GLN A 86 -3.25 -3.88 16.85
N ILE A 87 -3.55 -4.75 17.82
CA ILE A 87 -2.68 -5.86 18.22
C ILE A 87 -3.45 -7.18 18.13
N LEU A 88 -2.92 -8.12 17.35
CA LEU A 88 -3.46 -9.47 17.21
C LEU A 88 -2.35 -10.51 17.37
N LEU A 89 -2.40 -11.27 18.47
CA LEU A 89 -1.46 -12.35 18.72
C LEU A 89 -2.11 -13.70 18.47
N LEU A 90 -1.65 -14.41 17.43
CA LEU A 90 -2.16 -15.71 16.99
C LEU A 90 -1.06 -16.79 16.91
N HIS A 91 0.10 -16.54 17.49
CA HIS A 91 1.21 -17.50 17.49
C HIS A 91 0.87 -18.76 18.29
N ASN A 92 1.52 -19.88 17.95
CA ASN A 92 1.24 -21.20 18.52
C ASN A 92 -0.26 -21.56 18.37
N ASN A 93 -0.72 -21.63 17.12
CA ASN A 93 -2.04 -22.10 16.72
C ASN A 93 -1.90 -23.09 15.55
N GLN A 94 -3.01 -23.54 14.98
CA GLN A 94 -3.05 -24.55 13.91
C GLN A 94 -3.50 -23.97 12.56
N LEU A 95 -3.24 -22.68 12.31
CA LEU A 95 -3.66 -22.01 11.08
C LEU A 95 -2.85 -22.51 9.88
N LYS A 96 -3.52 -23.10 8.88
CA LYS A 96 -2.88 -23.71 7.70
C LYS A 96 -2.93 -22.85 6.45
N ASN A 97 -4.03 -22.13 6.23
CA ASN A 97 -4.32 -21.49 4.95
C ASN A 97 -3.97 -19.99 4.98
N LEU A 98 -2.77 -19.64 4.51
CA LEU A 98 -2.30 -18.25 4.46
C LEU A 98 -3.27 -17.31 3.73
N GLY A 99 -3.74 -17.70 2.54
CA GLY A 99 -4.65 -16.86 1.74
C GLY A 99 -5.98 -16.57 2.43
N LYS A 100 -6.55 -17.55 3.15
CA LYS A 100 -7.80 -17.37 3.91
C LYS A 100 -7.59 -16.43 5.09
N THR A 101 -6.54 -16.67 5.88
CA THR A 101 -6.14 -15.83 7.01
C THR A 101 -5.95 -14.39 6.56
N VAL A 102 -5.11 -14.14 5.56
CA VAL A 102 -4.82 -12.77 5.09
C VAL A 102 -6.05 -12.09 4.50
N LYS A 103 -6.93 -12.82 3.79
CA LYS A 103 -8.17 -12.26 3.26
C LYS A 103 -9.09 -11.75 4.37
N GLU A 104 -9.14 -12.44 5.50
CA GLU A 104 -9.87 -12.00 6.69
C GLU A 104 -9.25 -10.74 7.28
N LEU A 105 -7.92 -10.71 7.42
CA LEU A 105 -7.20 -9.61 8.06
C LEU A 105 -7.14 -8.34 7.18
N LYS A 106 -7.30 -8.45 5.86
CA LYS A 106 -7.17 -7.36 4.89
C LYS A 106 -8.12 -6.17 5.17
N GLY A 107 -9.25 -6.41 5.81
CA GLY A 107 -10.21 -5.36 6.18
C GLY A 107 -9.76 -4.49 7.37
N MET A 108 -8.75 -4.92 8.13
CA MET A 108 -8.32 -4.23 9.35
C MET A 108 -7.25 -3.19 9.04
N ILE A 109 -7.71 -1.96 8.82
CA ILE A 109 -6.87 -0.79 8.53
C ILE A 109 -5.99 -0.36 9.70
N SER A 110 -6.39 -0.65 10.93
CA SER A 110 -5.70 -0.21 12.16
C SER A 110 -4.67 -1.22 12.68
N LEU A 111 -4.54 -2.39 12.04
CA LEU A 111 -3.72 -3.48 12.57
C LEU A 111 -2.23 -3.17 12.41
N GLN A 112 -1.54 -2.98 13.54
CA GLN A 112 -0.13 -2.62 13.61
C GLN A 112 0.77 -3.79 13.97
N THR A 113 0.34 -4.63 14.93
CA THR A 113 1.12 -5.76 15.43
C THR A 113 0.40 -7.07 15.15
N LEU A 114 1.06 -7.97 14.42
CA LEU A 114 0.55 -9.28 14.08
C LEU A 114 1.62 -10.35 14.36
N ASN A 115 1.25 -11.38 15.12
CA ASN A 115 2.11 -12.54 15.34
C ASN A 115 1.37 -13.81 14.89
N LEU A 116 1.93 -14.54 13.92
CA LEU A 116 1.44 -15.81 13.41
C LEU A 116 2.53 -16.91 13.41
N PHE A 117 3.72 -16.64 13.94
CA PHE A 117 4.79 -17.64 14.08
C PHE A 117 4.32 -18.90 14.82
N HIS A 118 4.95 -20.04 14.55
CA HIS A 118 4.49 -21.36 15.02
C HIS A 118 3.03 -21.66 14.65
N ASN A 119 2.64 -21.32 13.42
CA ASN A 119 1.49 -21.89 12.74
C ASN A 119 1.98 -22.63 11.50
N PRO A 120 1.27 -23.68 11.03
CA PRO A 120 1.61 -24.36 9.78
C PRO A 120 1.74 -23.41 8.58
N LEU A 121 0.93 -22.35 8.50
CA LEU A 121 1.02 -21.34 7.43
C LEU A 121 2.34 -20.57 7.40
N ALA A 122 3.08 -20.53 8.51
CA ALA A 122 4.33 -19.78 8.61
C ALA A 122 5.53 -20.57 8.06
N GLN A 123 5.32 -21.83 7.66
CA GLN A 123 6.33 -22.67 7.02
C GLN A 123 6.49 -22.36 5.52
N ASP A 124 5.53 -21.65 4.92
CA ASP A 124 5.62 -21.24 3.52
C ASP A 124 6.78 -20.25 3.32
N PRO A 125 7.72 -20.48 2.38
CA PRO A 125 8.85 -19.57 2.12
C PRO A 125 8.41 -18.14 1.75
N GLY A 126 7.23 -17.97 1.14
CA GLY A 126 6.69 -16.66 0.75
C GLY A 126 5.86 -15.98 1.84
N TYR A 127 5.62 -16.65 2.96
CA TYR A 127 4.69 -16.21 4.02
C TYR A 127 4.87 -14.74 4.41
N ARG A 128 6.11 -14.37 4.76
CA ARG A 128 6.40 -13.03 5.30
C ARG A 128 6.13 -11.92 4.27
N LEU A 129 6.65 -12.08 3.05
CA LEU A 129 6.44 -11.09 1.98
C LEU A 129 4.98 -11.01 1.55
N TYR A 130 4.29 -12.15 1.51
CA TYR A 130 2.86 -12.22 1.21
C TYR A 130 2.03 -11.41 2.23
N VAL A 131 2.26 -11.62 3.53
CA VAL A 131 1.58 -10.87 4.58
C VAL A 131 1.89 -9.37 4.48
N ILE A 132 3.15 -9.00 4.29
CA ILE A 132 3.58 -7.60 4.16
C ILE A 132 2.90 -6.91 2.96
N TYR A 133 2.77 -7.60 1.83
CA TYR A 133 2.13 -7.05 0.63
C TYR A 133 0.64 -6.81 0.84
N PHE A 134 -0.08 -7.79 1.38
CA PHE A 134 -1.54 -7.72 1.50
C PHE A 134 -2.03 -6.94 2.72
N LEU A 135 -1.21 -6.82 3.78
CA LEU A 135 -1.52 -6.10 5.02
C LEU A 135 -0.55 -4.92 5.22
N PRO A 136 -0.70 -3.82 4.46
CA PRO A 136 0.25 -2.71 4.51
C PRO A 136 0.26 -1.98 5.86
N SER A 137 -0.83 -2.06 6.65
CA SER A 137 -0.95 -1.44 7.98
C SER A 137 -0.01 -2.05 9.02
N VAL A 138 0.41 -3.31 8.84
CA VAL A 138 1.23 -4.03 9.82
C VAL A 138 2.64 -3.44 9.87
N GLN A 139 3.06 -3.04 11.05
CA GLN A 139 4.37 -2.48 11.36
C GLN A 139 5.28 -3.50 12.02
N LEU A 140 4.72 -4.38 12.86
CA LEU A 140 5.44 -5.45 13.55
C LEU A 140 4.84 -6.81 13.17
N LEU A 141 5.64 -7.66 12.53
CA LEU A 141 5.25 -9.00 12.12
C LEU A 141 6.19 -10.04 12.74
N ASP A 142 5.65 -10.96 13.53
CA ASP A 142 6.39 -12.04 14.19
C ASP A 142 7.56 -11.55 15.03
N ARG A 143 7.29 -10.52 15.85
CA ARG A 143 8.26 -9.83 16.72
C ARG A 143 9.39 -9.11 15.96
N LYS A 144 9.32 -9.01 14.64
CA LYS A 144 10.27 -8.26 13.81
C LYS A 144 9.59 -7.07 13.15
N PRO A 145 10.20 -5.87 13.17
CA PRO A 145 9.66 -4.73 12.44
C PRO A 145 9.66 -5.02 10.94
N VAL A 146 8.65 -4.53 10.24
CA VAL A 146 8.54 -4.60 8.78
C VAL A 146 9.38 -3.47 8.19
N THR A 147 10.46 -3.83 7.53
CA THR A 147 11.39 -2.86 6.94
C THR A 147 10.90 -2.39 5.57
N GLN A 148 11.35 -1.19 5.16
CA GLN A 148 11.02 -0.65 3.85
C GLN A 148 11.54 -1.53 2.70
N ARG A 149 12.72 -2.13 2.84
CA ARG A 149 13.29 -3.07 1.87
C ARG A 149 12.39 -4.28 1.64
N GLU A 150 11.79 -4.82 2.70
CA GLU A 150 10.84 -5.93 2.59
C GLU A 150 9.56 -5.50 1.87
N ARG A 151 9.07 -4.27 2.11
CA ARG A 151 7.90 -3.73 1.39
C ARG A 151 8.16 -3.56 -0.10
N GLU A 152 9.33 -3.05 -0.46
CA GLU A 152 9.76 -2.91 -1.85
C GLU A 152 9.92 -4.27 -2.53
N SER A 153 10.54 -5.23 -1.83
CA SER A 153 10.68 -6.62 -2.30
C SER A 153 9.32 -7.28 -2.52
N ALA A 154 8.41 -7.14 -1.55
CA ALA A 154 7.06 -7.66 -1.64
C ALA A 154 6.26 -7.02 -2.79
N LEU A 155 6.40 -5.69 -2.98
CA LEU A 155 5.80 -4.98 -4.11
C LEU A 155 6.36 -5.49 -5.45
N HIS A 156 7.66 -5.72 -5.56
CA HIS A 156 8.30 -6.22 -6.78
C HIS A 156 7.80 -7.62 -7.16
N VAL A 157 7.63 -8.49 -6.17
CA VAL A 157 7.16 -9.87 -6.36
C VAL A 157 5.67 -9.92 -6.76
N TYR A 158 4.81 -9.16 -6.08
CA TYR A 158 3.35 -9.29 -6.24
C TYR A 158 2.70 -8.21 -7.10
N ASN A 159 3.41 -7.14 -7.48
CA ASN A 159 2.91 -6.07 -8.34
C ASN A 159 4.02 -5.43 -9.19
N HIS A 160 4.42 -6.15 -10.23
CA HIS A 160 5.52 -5.73 -11.10
C HIS A 160 5.23 -4.41 -11.83
N GLU A 161 3.99 -4.18 -12.29
CA GLU A 161 3.60 -2.94 -12.96
C GLU A 161 3.79 -1.73 -12.04
N ARG A 162 3.28 -1.80 -10.81
CA ARG A 162 3.44 -0.73 -9.82
C ARG A 162 4.90 -0.57 -9.40
N SER A 163 5.66 -1.66 -9.34
CA SER A 163 7.10 -1.62 -9.06
C SER A 163 7.87 -0.83 -10.15
N CYS A 164 7.62 -1.12 -11.42
CA CYS A 164 8.21 -0.40 -12.56
C CYS A 164 7.85 1.10 -12.52
N VAL A 165 6.61 1.43 -12.14
CA VAL A 165 6.16 2.82 -12.00
C VAL A 165 6.96 3.56 -10.92
N VAL A 166 7.05 2.98 -9.72
CA VAL A 166 7.79 3.58 -8.61
C VAL A 166 9.26 3.79 -8.97
N GLN A 167 9.90 2.80 -9.60
CA GLN A 167 11.30 2.91 -10.03
C GLN A 167 11.49 4.05 -11.04
N SER A 168 10.64 4.13 -12.06
CA SER A 168 10.78 5.16 -13.09
C SER A 168 10.53 6.58 -12.57
N ILE A 169 9.59 6.74 -11.62
CA ILE A 169 9.36 8.01 -10.92
C ILE A 169 10.61 8.42 -10.12
N ALA A 170 11.23 7.48 -9.40
CA ALA A 170 12.44 7.74 -8.63
C ALA A 170 13.62 8.19 -9.52
N PHE A 171 13.68 7.73 -10.78
CA PHE A 171 14.70 8.12 -11.75
C PHE A 171 14.32 9.33 -12.63
N GLY A 172 13.21 10.04 -12.34
CA GLY A 172 12.76 11.19 -13.11
C GLY A 172 12.39 10.86 -14.57
N LYS A 173 12.26 9.58 -14.91
CA LYS A 173 11.88 9.12 -16.25
C LYS A 173 10.35 9.09 -16.34
N ARG A 174 9.78 9.96 -17.18
CA ARG A 174 8.36 9.84 -17.57
C ARG A 174 8.17 8.50 -18.27
N ILE A 175 7.26 7.68 -17.73
CA ILE A 175 6.94 6.39 -18.32
C ILE A 175 5.96 6.59 -19.47
N ASN A 176 6.31 6.07 -20.65
CA ASN A 176 5.39 5.82 -21.76
C ASN A 176 4.88 4.38 -21.65
N THR A 177 4.04 4.08 -20.65
CA THR A 177 3.33 2.80 -20.62
C THR A 177 2.08 2.98 -21.45
N PRO A 178 1.87 2.20 -22.53
CA PRO A 178 0.58 2.17 -23.17
C PRO A 178 -0.39 1.60 -22.14
N LEU A 179 -1.34 2.42 -21.71
CA LEU A 179 -2.51 1.92 -20.99
C LEU A 179 -3.12 0.82 -21.85
N VAL A 180 -3.14 -0.40 -21.31
CA VAL A 180 -3.79 -1.56 -21.91
C VAL A 180 -5.18 -1.15 -22.38
N THR A 181 -5.38 -1.24 -23.70
CA THR A 181 -6.66 -1.04 -24.36
C THR A 181 -7.62 -2.12 -23.88
N ARG A 182 -8.49 -1.75 -22.95
CA ARG A 182 -9.69 -2.54 -22.66
C ARG A 182 -10.56 -2.49 -23.91
N LYS A 183 -10.65 -3.61 -24.64
CA LYS A 183 -11.58 -3.79 -25.75
C LYS A 183 -13.00 -3.43 -25.27
N GLY A 184 -13.55 -2.39 -25.87
CA GLY A 184 -14.91 -1.90 -25.64
C GLY A 184 -15.34 -0.99 -26.79
N SER A 185 -15.83 -1.61 -27.86
CA SER A 185 -16.85 -1.12 -28.80
C SER A 185 -16.94 0.39 -29.12
N SER A 186 -16.50 0.74 -30.34
CA SER A 186 -17.11 1.68 -31.30
C SER A 186 -17.83 2.97 -30.81
N ARG A 187 -17.34 4.14 -31.25
CA ARG A 187 -17.91 4.94 -32.37
C ARG A 187 -17.08 6.22 -32.59
N CYS A 188 -16.83 6.51 -33.87
CA CYS A 188 -16.13 7.69 -34.39
C CYS A 188 -16.80 9.02 -34.02
N THR A 189 -15.98 10.05 -33.75
CA THR A 189 -16.13 11.39 -34.36
C THR A 189 -14.80 12.16 -34.32
N GLN A 190 -14.27 12.38 -35.53
CA GLN A 190 -13.26 13.33 -36.06
C GLN A 190 -12.29 14.10 -35.12
N PRO A 191 -10.98 14.19 -35.46
CA PRO A 191 -10.09 15.17 -34.83
C PRO A 191 -10.32 16.56 -35.41
N ALA A 192 -10.58 17.54 -34.53
CA ALA A 192 -10.60 18.94 -34.86
C ALA A 192 -9.23 19.39 -35.42
N ARG A 193 -9.24 19.92 -36.63
CA ARG A 193 -8.11 20.65 -37.22
C ARG A 193 -7.75 21.83 -36.31
N ARG A 194 -6.61 21.73 -35.62
CA ARG A 194 -5.95 22.92 -35.06
C ARG A 194 -5.13 23.55 -36.18
N LEU A 195 -5.57 24.71 -36.64
CA LEU A 195 -4.84 25.57 -37.56
C LEU A 195 -3.51 25.96 -36.88
N MET A 196 -2.40 25.42 -37.37
CA MET A 196 -1.07 25.83 -36.93
C MET A 196 -0.70 27.15 -37.61
N ARG A 197 -0.35 28.13 -36.79
CA ARG A 197 0.24 29.41 -37.21
C ARG A 197 1.64 29.11 -37.77
N SER A 198 1.92 29.59 -38.98
CA SER A 198 3.19 29.39 -39.68
C SER A 198 4.36 29.90 -38.83
N GLY A 199 5.39 29.08 -38.62
CA GLY A 199 6.69 29.56 -38.12
C GLY A 199 7.37 28.87 -36.94
N CYS A 200 6.94 27.68 -36.48
CA CYS A 200 7.68 26.93 -35.46
C CYS A 200 7.92 25.48 -35.88
N GLU A 201 9.06 25.22 -36.54
CA GLU A 201 9.59 23.87 -36.71
C GLU A 201 10.27 23.43 -35.41
N PHE A 202 9.66 22.46 -34.71
CA PHE A 202 10.39 21.70 -33.70
C PHE A 202 11.37 20.79 -34.46
N GLY A 203 12.66 21.10 -34.36
CA GLY A 203 13.72 20.40 -35.07
C GLY A 203 13.72 18.90 -34.76
N ASN A 204 13.25 18.10 -35.72
CA ASN A 204 13.54 16.68 -35.75
C ASN A 204 15.00 16.51 -36.17
N HIS A 205 15.90 16.23 -35.23
CA HIS A 205 17.25 15.78 -35.55
C HIS A 205 17.22 14.34 -36.07
N THR A 206 16.71 14.16 -37.27
CA THR A 206 16.98 12.99 -38.09
C THR A 206 17.49 13.46 -39.43
N ASN A 207 18.75 13.92 -39.46
CA ASN A 207 19.54 13.84 -40.68
C ASN A 207 19.62 12.34 -41.03
N LYS A 208 18.71 11.87 -41.88
CA LYS A 208 18.81 10.56 -42.51
C LYS A 208 19.84 10.66 -43.64
N VAL A 209 21.10 10.83 -43.27
CA VAL A 209 22.18 10.51 -44.19
C VAL A 209 22.22 8.99 -44.25
N PRO A 210 22.05 8.34 -45.42
CA PRO A 210 22.25 6.91 -45.54
C PRO A 210 23.73 6.65 -45.24
N PHE A 211 24.02 5.97 -44.14
CA PHE A 211 25.37 5.48 -43.86
C PHE A 211 25.46 4.08 -44.48
N GLU A 212 26.38 3.89 -45.44
CA GLU A 212 26.62 2.56 -46.03
C GLU A 212 27.24 1.59 -45.02
N ASN A 213 27.90 2.10 -43.98
CA ASN A 213 28.58 1.30 -42.97
C ASN A 213 28.23 1.76 -41.53
N PRO A 214 27.72 0.89 -40.65
CA PRO A 214 27.27 1.27 -39.30
C PRO A 214 28.38 1.79 -38.38
N ALA A 215 29.64 1.45 -38.63
CA ALA A 215 30.77 1.91 -37.82
C ALA A 215 31.01 3.44 -37.94
N ASP A 216 30.81 4.01 -39.13
CA ASP A 216 31.04 5.44 -39.38
C ASP A 216 29.95 6.32 -38.73
N ALA A 217 28.72 5.81 -38.66
CA ALA A 217 27.62 6.45 -37.96
C ALA A 217 27.88 6.55 -36.44
N VAL A 218 28.53 5.52 -35.87
CA VAL A 218 28.90 5.48 -34.45
C VAL A 218 30.05 6.45 -34.17
N PHE A 219 31.06 6.51 -35.06
CA PHE A 219 32.19 7.43 -34.91
C PHE A 219 31.78 8.90 -35.03
N LEU A 220 30.92 9.24 -36.00
CA LEU A 220 30.39 10.60 -36.14
C LEU A 220 29.52 11.00 -34.95
N ARG A 221 28.67 10.11 -34.43
CA ARG A 221 27.90 10.38 -33.19
C ARG A 221 28.79 10.57 -31.97
N ALA A 222 29.90 9.83 -31.88
CA ALA A 222 30.86 9.96 -30.80
C ALA A 222 31.65 11.29 -30.88
N MET A 223 31.93 11.77 -32.09
CA MET A 223 32.62 13.04 -32.35
C MET A 223 31.72 14.27 -32.21
N THR A 224 30.43 14.15 -32.57
CA THR A 224 29.43 15.16 -32.29
C THR A 224 29.01 15.05 -30.82
N ARG A 225 29.84 15.55 -29.90
CA ARG A 225 29.37 15.84 -28.55
C ARG A 225 28.17 16.77 -28.68
N SER A 226 27.00 16.30 -28.24
CA SER A 226 25.79 17.11 -28.19
C SER A 226 26.10 18.38 -27.40
N ILE A 227 26.03 19.53 -28.09
CA ILE A 227 26.19 20.85 -27.47
C ILE A 227 25.20 20.90 -26.30
N MET A 228 25.72 21.07 -25.09
CA MET A 228 24.87 21.13 -23.91
C MET A 228 24.35 22.56 -23.82
N GLU A 229 23.07 22.75 -24.13
CA GLU A 229 22.40 24.04 -24.05
C GLU A 229 21.57 24.08 -22.77
N PHE A 230 21.87 25.04 -21.90
CA PHE A 230 21.04 25.35 -20.74
C PHE A 230 20.34 26.68 -20.99
N SER A 231 19.01 26.64 -21.06
CA SER A 231 18.16 27.83 -21.10
C SER A 231 17.55 28.05 -19.72
N SER A 232 17.82 29.20 -19.09
CA SER A 232 17.14 29.61 -17.86
C SER A 232 16.19 30.76 -18.15
N VAL A 233 14.97 30.65 -17.64
CA VAL A 233 13.98 31.72 -17.65
C VAL A 233 14.04 32.43 -16.29
N ASP A 234 14.09 33.75 -16.31
CA ASP A 234 14.01 34.56 -15.09
C ASP A 234 12.56 34.58 -14.58
N TRP A 235 12.28 33.75 -13.57
CA TRP A 235 10.94 33.60 -13.00
C TRP A 235 10.45 34.85 -12.25
N ASN A 236 11.34 35.78 -11.89
CA ASN A 236 10.96 37.04 -11.25
C ASN A 236 10.26 37.99 -12.23
N LYS A 237 10.43 37.78 -13.54
CA LYS A 237 9.75 38.53 -14.61
C LYS A 237 8.46 37.85 -15.09
N VAL A 238 8.07 36.72 -14.51
CA VAL A 238 6.89 35.96 -14.93
C VAL A 238 5.69 36.36 -14.06
N SER A 239 4.72 37.05 -14.65
CA SER A 239 3.52 37.50 -13.94
C SER A 239 2.68 36.34 -13.44
N THR A 240 2.24 36.46 -12.19
CA THR A 240 1.37 35.49 -11.53
C THR A 240 -0.01 35.46 -12.19
N CYS A 241 -0.75 34.35 -12.02
CA CYS A 241 -2.10 34.21 -12.59
C CYS A 241 -3.09 35.30 -12.12
N GLN A 242 -2.82 35.97 -11.01
CA GLN A 242 -3.65 37.01 -10.45
C GLN A 242 -3.36 38.37 -11.09
N GLU A 243 -2.09 38.67 -11.36
CA GLU A 243 -1.64 39.87 -12.09
C GLU A 243 -2.12 39.86 -13.55
N ARG A 244 -2.06 38.70 -14.22
CA ARG A 244 -2.59 38.52 -15.60
C ARG A 244 -4.10 38.75 -15.75
N ARG A 245 -4.86 38.73 -14.65
CA ARG A 245 -6.31 38.99 -14.67
C ARG A 245 -6.65 40.46 -14.48
N LEU A 246 -5.72 41.25 -13.96
CA LEU A 246 -5.94 42.65 -13.59
C LEU A 246 -5.37 43.62 -14.63
N GLU A 247 -4.32 43.23 -15.35
CA GLU A 247 -3.72 44.07 -16.39
C GLU A 247 -4.13 43.65 -17.80
N SER A 248 -4.62 44.63 -18.58
CA SER A 248 -4.80 44.58 -20.04
C SER A 248 -3.58 45.19 -20.76
N LYS A 249 -2.36 44.88 -20.29
CA LYS A 249 -1.13 45.38 -20.92
C LYS A 249 -0.50 44.31 -21.82
N ALA A 250 0.03 44.77 -22.95
CA ALA A 250 0.73 43.95 -23.92
C ALA A 250 1.92 43.23 -23.24
N GLU A 251 1.95 41.90 -23.37
CA GLU A 251 3.00 41.05 -22.82
C GLU A 251 4.35 41.40 -23.49
N GLU A 252 5.31 41.92 -22.74
CA GLU A 252 6.69 42.00 -23.20
C GLU A 252 7.26 40.56 -23.32
N PRO A 253 7.96 40.23 -24.42
CA PRO A 253 8.48 38.88 -24.62
C PRO A 253 9.56 38.57 -23.58
N HIS A 254 9.43 37.40 -22.95
CA HIS A 254 10.36 36.97 -21.91
C HIS A 254 11.79 36.79 -22.45
N GLU A 255 12.76 37.40 -21.77
CA GLU A 255 14.17 37.20 -22.04
C GLU A 255 14.60 35.81 -21.58
N THR A 256 15.05 34.99 -22.53
CA THR A 256 15.63 33.67 -22.27
C THR A 256 17.14 33.75 -22.45
N LEU A 257 17.88 33.50 -21.38
CA LEU A 257 19.32 33.37 -21.45
C LEU A 257 19.66 31.92 -21.79
N THR A 258 20.24 31.71 -22.96
CA THR A 258 20.67 30.38 -23.42
C THR A 258 22.19 30.34 -23.45
N VAL A 259 22.76 29.53 -22.56
CA VAL A 259 24.22 29.33 -22.50
C VAL A 259 24.55 28.00 -23.18
N LYS A 260 25.43 28.05 -24.17
CA LYS A 260 25.88 26.88 -24.93
C LYS A 260 27.30 26.52 -24.53
N PHE A 261 27.51 25.29 -24.09
CA PHE A 261 28.84 24.78 -23.75
C PHE A 261 29.32 23.83 -24.85
N ARG A 262 30.57 24.02 -25.29
CA ARG A 262 31.30 23.12 -26.19
C ARG A 262 32.21 22.19 -25.41
#